data_AF-A0A959CVL2-F1
#
_entry.id   AF-A0A959CVL2-F1
#
_cell.length_a   1.000
_cell.length_b   1.000
_cell.length_c   1.000
_cell.angle_alpha   90.00
_cell.angle_beta   90.00
_cell.angle_gamma   90.00
#
_symmetry.space_group_name_H-M   'P 1'
#
loop_
_entity.id
_entity.type
_entity.pdbx_description
1 polymer ?
#
loop_
_entity_poly.entity_id
_entity_poly.type
_entity_poly.pdbx_seq_one_letter_code
_entity_poly.pdbx_strand_id
1 'polypeptide(L)'
;GNEIVNAYLFEIGTMAGETNVLTEFWENRWTEENPNNEYPKINPNERNIFSDAQVENGSFIRIKNITLGYTFPARWLSKAGMSSARLYVTVNNLYTLTDYRGYDPEINAFGQNNLLQGIDYGSYPLARTAIVGVQLGF
;
A
#
# COMPACT_ATOMS: atom_id res chain seq x y z
N GLY A 1 -14.74 9.30 2.75
CA GLY A 1 -13.49 8.68 2.31
C GLY A 1 -13.80 7.69 1.21
N ASN A 2 -12.79 7.07 0.60
CA ASN A 2 -13.03 5.87 -0.22
C ASN A 2 -13.26 4.69 0.73
N GLU A 3 -14.15 3.77 0.40
CA GLU A 3 -14.38 2.55 1.16
C GLU A 3 -13.87 1.37 0.34
N ILE A 4 -13.08 0.52 0.97
CA ILE A 4 -12.46 -0.65 0.34
C ILE A 4 -12.89 -1.88 1.10
N VAL A 5 -13.51 -2.81 0.39
CA VAL A 5 -13.72 -4.17 0.84
C VAL A 5 -12.38 -4.90 0.76
N ASN A 6 -11.77 -5.17 1.90
CA ASN A 6 -10.58 -6.00 2.00
C ASN A 6 -11.00 -7.48 1.98
N ALA A 7 -11.27 -7.98 0.77
CA ALA A 7 -11.73 -9.35 0.58
C ALA A 7 -10.66 -10.39 0.95
N TYR A 8 -9.39 -10.01 0.97
CA TYR A 8 -8.31 -10.87 1.45
C TYR A 8 -8.48 -11.27 2.93
N LEU A 9 -9.13 -10.42 3.75
CA LEU A 9 -9.49 -10.77 5.13
C LEU A 9 -10.47 -11.94 5.23
N PHE A 10 -11.25 -12.25 4.18
CA PHE A 10 -12.09 -13.45 4.18
C PHE A 10 -11.25 -14.73 4.22
N GLU A 11 -10.07 -14.71 3.61
CA GLU A 11 -9.23 -15.90 3.50
C GLU A 11 -8.32 -16.06 4.73
N ILE A 12 -7.70 -14.97 5.18
CA ILE A 12 -6.70 -15.02 6.27
C ILE A 12 -7.28 -14.75 7.67
N GLY A 13 -8.48 -14.16 7.74
CA GLY A 13 -9.14 -13.83 8.99
C GLY A 13 -10.00 -14.98 9.56
N THR A 14 -10.19 -16.05 8.80
CA THR A 14 -11.02 -17.18 9.23
C THR A 14 -10.26 -18.07 10.22
N MET A 15 -10.64 -18.01 11.49
CA MET A 15 -10.10 -18.88 12.54
C MET A 15 -10.84 -20.24 12.62
N ALA A 16 -11.08 -20.88 11.47
CA ALA A 16 -11.72 -22.20 11.40
C ALA A 16 -10.72 -23.37 11.44
N GLY A 17 -9.42 -23.08 11.35
CA GLY A 17 -8.34 -24.09 11.37
C GLY A 17 -8.02 -24.70 10.00
N GLU A 18 -8.55 -24.14 8.91
CA GLU A 18 -8.30 -24.59 7.53
C GLU A 18 -7.08 -23.91 6.90
N THR A 19 -6.79 -22.67 7.29
CA THR A 19 -5.69 -21.85 6.78
C THR A 19 -4.85 -21.30 7.92
N ASN A 20 -3.65 -20.81 7.58
CA ASN A 20 -2.86 -20.03 8.53
C ASN A 20 -3.54 -18.69 8.79
N VAL A 21 -3.58 -18.29 10.06
CA VAL A 21 -4.15 -17.01 10.50
C VAL A 21 -3.05 -16.01 10.83
N LEU A 22 -3.32 -14.73 10.62
CA LEU A 22 -2.41 -13.67 11.03
C LEU A 22 -2.26 -13.66 12.57
N THR A 23 -1.05 -13.36 13.04
CA THR A 23 -0.75 -13.24 14.47
C THR A 23 -1.67 -12.24 15.16
N GLU A 24 -1.98 -11.12 14.50
CA GLU A 24 -2.90 -10.09 15.01
C GLU A 24 -4.30 -10.65 15.32
N PHE A 25 -4.85 -11.47 14.43
CA PHE A 25 -6.15 -12.12 14.63
C PHE A 25 -6.08 -13.14 15.77
N TRP A 26 -5.00 -13.91 15.84
CA TRP A 26 -4.82 -14.89 16.90
C TRP A 26 -4.68 -14.25 18.28
N GLU A 27 -3.83 -13.25 18.43
CA GLU A 27 -3.55 -12.61 19.72
C GLU A 27 -4.73 -11.77 20.22
N ASN A 28 -5.44 -11.11 19.31
CA ASN A 28 -6.56 -10.22 19.64
C ASN A 28 -7.93 -10.88 19.48
N ARG A 29 -8.03 -12.19 19.33
CA ARG A 29 -9.33 -12.88 19.34
C ARG A 29 -10.03 -12.75 20.69
N TRP A 30 -11.35 -12.87 20.67
CA TRP A 30 -12.12 -12.98 21.90
C TRP A 30 -11.71 -14.23 22.71
N THR A 31 -11.37 -14.00 23.97
CA THR A 31 -11.19 -15.04 25.00
C THR A 31 -11.82 -14.55 26.31
N GLU A 32 -11.96 -15.44 27.29
CA GLU A 32 -12.44 -15.03 28.63
C GLU A 32 -11.52 -13.99 29.29
N GLU A 33 -10.23 -14.01 28.96
CA GLU A 33 -9.22 -13.06 29.45
C GLU A 33 -9.09 -11.81 28.56
N ASN A 34 -9.58 -11.86 27.30
CA ASN A 34 -9.57 -10.77 26.33
C ASN A 34 -10.96 -10.60 25.68
N PRO A 35 -11.95 -10.06 26.41
CA PRO A 35 -13.32 -9.91 25.90
C PRO A 35 -13.46 -8.67 25.00
N ASN A 36 -12.84 -8.70 23.81
CA ASN A 36 -12.96 -7.64 22.81
C ASN A 36 -14.03 -7.96 21.75
N ASN A 37 -14.43 -6.95 20.98
CA ASN A 37 -15.47 -7.09 19.95
C ASN A 37 -14.94 -6.98 18.52
N GLU A 38 -13.62 -6.99 18.33
CA GLU A 38 -13.01 -6.79 17.01
C GLU A 38 -12.78 -8.12 16.29
N TYR A 39 -12.29 -9.13 16.99
CA TYR A 39 -12.03 -10.45 16.43
C TYR A 39 -12.84 -11.52 17.17
N PRO A 40 -13.64 -12.33 16.45
CA PRO A 40 -14.48 -13.34 17.09
C PRO A 40 -13.65 -14.44 17.74
N LYS A 41 -14.29 -15.21 18.62
CA LYS A 41 -13.66 -16.42 19.18
C LYS A 41 -13.44 -17.46 18.07
N ILE A 42 -12.52 -18.39 18.31
CA ILE A 42 -12.29 -19.53 17.41
C ILE A 42 -13.55 -20.39 17.34
N ASN A 43 -14.02 -20.67 16.13
CA ASN A 43 -15.15 -21.56 15.89
C ASN A 43 -14.96 -22.32 14.56
N PRO A 44 -14.68 -23.63 14.60
CA PRO A 44 -14.46 -24.45 13.40
C PRO A 44 -15.69 -24.55 12.47
N ASN A 45 -16.88 -24.24 12.98
CA ASN A 45 -18.13 -24.27 12.21
C ASN A 45 -18.55 -22.88 11.72
N GLU A 46 -17.74 -21.86 11.96
CA GLU A 46 -18.05 -20.50 11.56
C GLU A 46 -17.83 -20.33 10.06
N ARG A 47 -18.85 -19.74 9.42
CA ARG A 47 -18.76 -19.35 8.02
C ARG A 47 -18.38 -17.89 7.98
N ASN A 48 -17.38 -17.55 7.19
CA ASN A 48 -17.03 -16.15 6.97
C ASN A 48 -18.14 -15.51 6.12
N ILE A 49 -18.94 -14.66 6.76
CA ILE A 49 -20.09 -13.97 6.14
C ILE A 49 -19.63 -12.58 5.75
N PHE A 50 -20.00 -12.16 4.54
CA PHE A 50 -19.74 -10.80 4.10
C PHE A 50 -20.48 -9.79 4.97
N SER A 51 -19.74 -8.88 5.59
CA SER A 51 -20.27 -7.81 6.43
C SER A 51 -19.47 -6.52 6.27
N ASP A 52 -19.86 -5.50 7.02
CA ASP A 52 -19.13 -4.25 7.16
C ASP A 52 -17.78 -4.42 7.88
N ALA A 53 -17.55 -5.54 8.57
CA ALA A 53 -16.28 -5.85 9.22
C ALA A 53 -15.10 -5.98 8.23
N GLN A 54 -15.37 -6.24 6.95
CA GLN A 54 -14.36 -6.27 5.89
C GLN A 54 -14.29 -4.95 5.10
N VAL A 55 -15.10 -3.95 5.45
CA VAL A 55 -15.07 -2.62 4.84
C VAL A 55 -14.12 -1.73 5.62
N GLU A 56 -13.04 -1.31 4.96
CA GLU A 56 -12.03 -0.44 5.54
C GLU A 56 -12.02 0.93 4.87
N ASN A 57 -11.53 1.92 5.61
CA ASN A 57 -11.33 3.25 5.08
C ASN A 57 -10.11 3.28 4.15
N GLY A 58 -10.36 3.34 2.85
CA GLY A 58 -9.34 3.45 1.81
C GLY A 58 -8.86 4.87 1.55
N SER A 59 -9.09 5.82 2.46
CA SER A 59 -8.50 7.16 2.34
C SER A 59 -7.01 7.13 2.58
N PHE A 60 -6.27 7.81 1.70
CA PHE A 60 -4.81 7.89 1.80
C PHE A 60 -4.28 9.19 1.19
N ILE A 61 -3.06 9.54 1.59
CA ILE A 61 -2.23 10.56 0.93
C ILE A 61 -0.91 9.90 0.52
N ARG A 62 -0.51 10.08 -0.73
CA ARG A 62 0.71 9.48 -1.29
C ARG A 62 1.63 10.52 -1.91
N ILE A 63 2.91 10.47 -1.55
CA ILE A 63 3.97 11.19 -2.26
C ILE A 63 4.34 10.37 -3.51
N LYS A 64 3.65 10.66 -4.63
CA LYS A 64 3.83 9.91 -5.89
C LYS A 64 5.22 10.09 -6.48
N ASN A 65 5.77 11.30 -6.47
CA ASN A 65 7.10 11.59 -6.99
C ASN A 65 7.76 12.70 -6.19
N ILE A 66 9.02 12.49 -5.79
CA ILE A 66 9.90 13.55 -5.31
C ILE A 66 11.17 13.53 -6.15
N THR A 67 11.61 14.71 -6.60
CA THR A 67 12.85 14.85 -7.37
C THR A 67 13.73 15.93 -6.74
N LEU A 68 14.92 15.54 -6.33
CA LEU A 68 15.97 16.45 -5.89
C LEU A 68 17.03 16.53 -6.99
N GLY A 69 17.41 17.73 -7.39
CA GLY A 69 18.46 17.90 -8.39
C GLY A 69 19.36 19.10 -8.10
N TYR A 70 20.61 18.97 -8.52
CA TYR A 70 21.63 20.01 -8.44
C TYR A 70 22.13 20.34 -9.84
N THR A 71 22.01 21.61 -10.22
CA THR A 71 22.54 22.12 -11.49
C THR A 71 23.91 22.75 -11.24
N PHE A 72 24.93 22.28 -11.95
CA PHE A 72 26.29 22.76 -11.78
C PHE A 72 26.45 24.18 -12.38
N PRO A 73 27.21 25.08 -11.72
CA PRO A 73 27.47 26.42 -12.25
C PRO A 73 28.22 26.38 -13.60
N ALA A 74 27.78 27.20 -14.57
CA ALA A 74 28.38 27.25 -15.91
C ALA A 74 29.89 27.54 -15.91
N ARG A 75 30.40 28.29 -14.91
CA ARG A 75 31.84 28.59 -14.76
C ARG A 75 32.70 27.33 -14.55
N TRP A 76 32.14 26.28 -13.96
CA TRP A 76 32.84 25.01 -13.75
C TRP A 76 32.80 24.14 -15.02
N LEU A 77 31.74 24.30 -15.80
CA LEU A 77 31.46 23.51 -17.01
C LEU A 77 32.14 24.05 -18.27
N SER A 78 32.45 25.36 -18.31
CA SER A 78 33.10 26.01 -19.46
C SER A 78 34.46 25.41 -19.81
N LYS A 79 35.20 24.92 -18.81
CA LYS A 79 36.48 24.21 -19.03
C LYS A 79 36.32 22.84 -19.70
N ALA A 80 35.14 22.23 -19.56
CA ALA A 80 34.81 20.93 -20.14
C ALA A 80 34.06 21.04 -21.48
N GLY A 81 33.85 22.26 -22.00
CA GLY A 81 33.13 22.47 -23.26
C GLY A 81 31.63 22.19 -23.16
N MET A 82 31.04 22.29 -21.97
CA MET A 82 29.63 22.01 -21.73
C MET A 82 28.84 23.27 -21.37
N SER A 83 27.63 23.40 -21.91
CA SER A 83 26.71 24.50 -21.64
C SER A 83 25.89 24.29 -20.35
N SER A 84 25.56 23.05 -20.00
CA SER A 84 24.86 22.73 -18.74
C SER A 84 25.11 21.29 -18.26
N ALA A 85 25.03 21.09 -16.94
CA ALA A 85 25.04 19.78 -16.33
C ALA A 85 24.14 19.79 -15.09
N ARG A 86 23.29 18.77 -14.95
CA ARG A 86 22.42 18.58 -13.79
C ARG A 86 22.45 17.12 -13.35
N LEU A 87 22.71 16.89 -12.07
CA LEU A 87 22.52 15.59 -11.42
C LEU A 87 21.17 15.63 -10.69
N TYR A 88 20.37 14.58 -10.84
CA TYR A 88 19.11 14.48 -10.11
C TYR A 88 18.85 13.07 -9.62
N VAL A 89 18.09 13.00 -8.53
CA VAL A 89 17.56 11.77 -7.95
C VAL A 89 16.06 11.93 -7.83
N THR A 90 15.33 10.96 -8.37
CA THR A 90 13.88 10.90 -8.36
C THR A 90 13.44 9.65 -7.62
N VAL A 91 12.54 9.78 -6.66
CA VAL A 91 11.91 8.65 -5.98
C VAL A 91 10.42 8.64 -6.31
N ASN A 92 9.93 7.52 -6.84
CA ASN A 92 8.50 7.28 -7.07
C ASN A 92 7.91 6.44 -5.94
N ASN A 93 6.65 6.71 -5.60
CA ASN A 93 5.91 6.06 -4.52
C ASN A 93 6.70 6.10 -3.20
N LEU A 94 7.22 7.28 -2.85
CA LEU A 94 8.10 7.44 -1.70
C LEU A 94 7.41 7.01 -0.41
N TYR A 95 6.18 7.46 -0.20
CA TYR A 95 5.45 7.19 1.04
C TYR A 95 3.95 7.33 0.86
N THR A 96 3.19 6.50 1.57
CA THR A 96 1.73 6.47 1.61
C THR A 96 1.30 6.54 3.06
N LEU A 97 0.50 7.54 3.42
CA LEU A 97 -0.18 7.65 4.71
C LEU A 97 -1.60 7.12 4.54
N THR A 98 -1.93 6.05 5.25
CA THR A 98 -3.26 5.43 5.24
C THR A 98 -3.47 4.64 6.52
N ASP A 99 -4.73 4.50 6.93
CA ASP A 99 -5.15 3.59 8.00
C ASP A 99 -5.66 2.25 7.44
N TYR A 100 -5.59 2.06 6.12
CA TYR A 100 -5.93 0.81 5.46
C TYR A 100 -4.93 -0.29 5.84
N ARG A 101 -5.44 -1.45 6.27
CA ARG A 101 -4.64 -2.59 6.76
C ARG A 101 -4.05 -3.43 5.62
N GLY A 102 -4.62 -3.33 4.41
CA GLY A 102 -4.07 -3.99 3.22
C GLY A 102 -2.82 -3.31 2.66
N TYR A 103 -2.25 -3.87 1.60
CA TYR A 103 -0.94 -3.45 1.09
C TYR A 103 -0.93 -2.08 0.40
N ASP A 104 -1.97 -1.76 -0.37
CA ASP A 104 -2.07 -0.49 -1.09
C ASP A 104 -3.54 -0.01 -1.21
N PRO A 105 -3.91 1.15 -0.65
CA PRO A 105 -5.28 1.67 -0.69
C PRO A 105 -5.70 2.21 -2.08
N GLU A 106 -4.80 2.28 -3.06
CA GLU A 106 -5.11 2.66 -4.45
C GLU A 106 -5.48 1.43 -5.31
N ILE A 107 -5.60 0.24 -4.72
CA ILE A 107 -5.83 -1.02 -5.45
C ILE A 107 -7.26 -1.10 -6.02
N ASN A 108 -7.33 -1.65 -7.23
CA ASN A 108 -8.54 -2.22 -7.81
C ASN A 108 -8.20 -3.63 -8.30
N ALA A 109 -8.60 -4.67 -7.54
CA ALA A 109 -8.33 -6.06 -7.89
C ALA A 109 -8.98 -6.46 -9.23
N PHE A 110 -9.98 -5.71 -9.68
CA PHE A 110 -10.71 -5.92 -10.92
C PHE A 110 -10.55 -4.73 -11.87
N GLY A 111 -9.29 -4.31 -12.11
CA GLY A 111 -8.93 -3.11 -12.90
C GLY A 111 -9.52 -2.99 -14.31
N GLN A 112 -10.19 -4.02 -14.83
CA GLN A 112 -10.93 -3.99 -16.11
C GLN A 112 -12.43 -3.72 -15.95
N ASN A 113 -12.97 -3.75 -14.74
CA ASN A 113 -14.39 -3.54 -14.45
C ASN A 113 -14.57 -2.38 -13.45
N ASN A 114 -15.03 -1.24 -13.97
CA ASN A 114 -15.28 -0.05 -13.16
C ASN A 114 -16.41 -0.22 -12.12
N LEU A 115 -17.24 -1.26 -12.24
CA LEU A 115 -18.28 -1.59 -11.25
C LEU A 115 -17.74 -2.37 -10.04
N LEU A 116 -16.51 -2.89 -10.11
CA LEU A 116 -15.87 -3.68 -9.05
C LEU A 116 -14.71 -2.92 -8.39
N GLN A 117 -14.73 -1.58 -8.47
CA GLN A 117 -13.81 -0.73 -7.74
C GLN A 117 -14.03 -0.87 -6.23
N GLY A 118 -12.94 -0.76 -5.46
CA GLY A 118 -13.00 -0.86 -4.00
C GLY A 118 -13.05 -2.29 -3.47
N ILE A 119 -12.72 -3.31 -4.27
CA ILE A 119 -12.47 -4.66 -3.76
C ILE A 119 -10.97 -4.95 -3.87
N ASP A 120 -10.36 -5.32 -2.74
CA ASP A 120 -8.98 -5.78 -2.67
C ASP A 120 -8.94 -7.28 -2.37
N TYR A 121 -8.28 -8.03 -3.24
CA TYR A 121 -8.08 -9.47 -3.13
C TYR A 121 -6.60 -9.81 -2.88
N GLY A 122 -5.90 -8.99 -2.10
CA GLY A 122 -4.47 -9.15 -1.82
C GLY A 122 -3.61 -8.79 -3.02
N SER A 123 -3.98 -7.73 -3.74
CA SER A 123 -3.28 -7.35 -4.97
C SER A 123 -1.87 -6.85 -4.68
N TYR A 124 -0.98 -7.00 -5.66
CA TYR A 124 0.41 -6.61 -5.49
C TYR A 124 0.57 -5.08 -5.38
N PRO A 125 1.28 -4.56 -4.38
CA PRO A 125 1.42 -3.13 -4.19
C PRO A 125 2.31 -2.48 -5.25
N LEU A 126 2.17 -1.16 -5.40
CA LEU A 126 3.07 -0.38 -6.24
C LEU A 126 4.49 -0.33 -5.64
N ALA A 127 5.49 -0.63 -6.46
CA ALA A 127 6.88 -0.59 -6.05
C ALA A 127 7.36 0.84 -5.79
N ARG A 128 8.17 1.02 -4.73
CA ARG A 128 8.98 2.22 -4.51
C ARG A 128 10.23 2.13 -5.38
N THR A 129 10.45 3.10 -6.25
CA THR A 129 11.61 3.12 -7.15
C THR A 129 12.43 4.38 -6.95
N ALA A 130 13.76 4.24 -6.97
CA ALA A 130 14.69 5.37 -6.94
C ALA A 130 15.50 5.39 -8.24
N ILE A 131 15.54 6.54 -8.89
CA ILE A 131 16.18 6.76 -10.19
C ILE A 131 17.23 7.85 -10.00
N VAL A 132 18.46 7.57 -10.37
CA VAL A 132 19.53 8.56 -10.44
C VAL A 132 19.79 8.88 -11.91
N GLY A 133 19.78 10.17 -12.25
CA GLY A 133 19.92 10.63 -13.62
C GLY A 133 20.88 11.81 -13.75
N VAL A 134 21.52 11.89 -14.90
CA VAL A 134 22.39 13.00 -15.28
C VAL A 134 21.85 13.61 -16.58
N GLN A 135 21.73 14.93 -16.61
CA GLN A 135 21.35 15.69 -17.79
C GLN A 135 22.53 16.57 -18.20
N LEU A 136 22.99 16.42 -19.45
CA LEU A 136 24.12 17.14 -20.01
C LEU A 136 23.65 17.98 -21.21
N GLY A 137 24.11 19.22 -21.30
CA GLY A 137 23.97 20.08 -22.46
C GLY A 137 25.36 20.51 -22.96
N PHE A 138 25.51 20.48 -24.28
CA PHE A 138 26.73 20.89 -24.99
C PHE A 138 26.58 22.29 -25.56
#